data_AF-A0A6F9EJ74-F1
#
_entry.id   AF-A0A6F9EJ74-F1
#
_cell.length_a   1.000
_cell.length_b   1.000
_cell.length_c   1.000
_cell.angle_alpha   90.00
_cell.angle_beta   90.00
_cell.angle_gamma   90.00
#
_symmetry.space_group_name_H-M   'P 1'
#
loop_
_entity.id
_entity.type
_entity.pdbx_description
1 polymer ?
#
loop_
_entity_poly.entity_id
_entity_poly.type
_entity_poly.pdbx_seq_one_letter_code
_entity_poly.pdbx_strand_id
1 'polypeptide(L)'
;MATFRRDVDIGRQVKLMEWIKIELLDQVSALFRACHTGAEGLIADALSGILISVYILARRVGLSPGEIDRKALEKLTKTKEIGHEAETWFGDLGAVENHLRGR
;
A
#
# COMPACT_ATOMS: atom_id res chain seq x y z
N MET A 1 5.83 -11.36 -35.54
CA MET A 1 4.87 -10.32 -35.10
C MET A 1 4.36 -10.51 -33.66
N ALA A 2 4.06 -11.73 -33.20
CA ALA A 2 3.54 -11.97 -31.83
C ALA A 2 4.57 -11.77 -30.69
N THR A 3 5.87 -11.89 -30.96
CA THR A 3 6.96 -11.60 -30.01
C THR A 3 7.11 -10.11 -29.76
N PHE A 4 7.24 -9.30 -30.83
CA PHE A 4 7.32 -7.84 -30.73
C PHE A 4 6.15 -7.19 -29.96
N ARG A 5 4.92 -7.69 -30.14
CA ARG A 5 3.74 -7.21 -29.38
C ARG A 5 3.88 -7.51 -27.88
N ARG A 6 4.33 -8.73 -27.53
CA ARG A 6 4.61 -9.09 -26.14
C ARG A 6 5.71 -8.23 -25.53
N ASP A 7 6.79 -7.97 -26.26
CA ASP A 7 7.91 -7.15 -25.78
C ASP A 7 7.47 -5.70 -25.51
N VAL A 8 6.61 -5.13 -26.38
CA VAL A 8 5.99 -3.81 -26.18
C VAL A 8 5.04 -3.79 -24.98
N ASP A 9 4.27 -4.85 -24.77
CA ASP A 9 3.36 -4.98 -23.63
C ASP A 9 4.12 -5.14 -22.29
N ILE A 10 5.27 -5.82 -22.30
CA ILE A 10 6.17 -5.92 -21.14
C ILE A 10 6.79 -4.55 -20.85
N GLY A 11 7.31 -3.86 -21.87
CA GLY A 11 7.89 -2.52 -21.70
C GLY A 11 6.87 -1.50 -21.15
N ARG A 12 5.61 -1.57 -21.60
CA ARG A 12 4.52 -0.73 -21.07
C ARG A 12 4.20 -1.04 -19.61
N GLN A 13 4.19 -2.31 -19.23
CA GLN A 13 3.95 -2.74 -17.85
C GLN A 13 5.06 -2.26 -16.91
N VAL A 14 6.32 -2.41 -17.30
CA VAL A 14 7.47 -1.92 -16.52
C VAL A 14 7.37 -0.41 -16.35
N LYS A 15 7.12 0.34 -17.44
CA LYS A 15 6.96 1.80 -17.36
C LYS A 15 5.84 2.23 -16.41
N LEU A 16 4.71 1.53 -16.43
CA LEU A 16 3.61 1.79 -15.49
C LEU A 16 4.04 1.51 -14.04
N MET A 17 4.75 0.41 -13.78
CA MET A 17 5.25 0.11 -12.43
C MET A 17 6.23 1.17 -11.93
N GLU A 18 7.14 1.66 -12.78
CA GLU A 18 8.04 2.76 -12.42
C GLU A 18 7.26 4.03 -12.09
N TRP A 19 6.26 4.37 -12.91
CA TRP A 19 5.41 5.53 -12.65
C TRP A 19 4.69 5.44 -11.31
N ILE A 20 4.05 4.30 -11.00
CA ILE A 20 3.31 4.12 -9.74
C ILE A 20 4.24 4.15 -8.53
N LYS A 21 5.50 3.68 -8.67
CA LYS A 21 6.50 3.81 -7.59
C LYS A 21 6.88 5.27 -7.34
N ILE A 22 6.98 6.09 -8.38
CA ILE A 22 7.21 7.54 -8.23
C ILE A 22 6.01 8.18 -7.54
N GLU A 23 4.80 7.87 -7.99
CA GLU A 23 3.56 8.38 -7.40
C GLU A 23 3.43 7.98 -5.92
N LEU A 24 3.81 6.74 -5.56
CA LEU A 24 3.87 6.31 -4.17
C LEU A 24 4.82 7.19 -3.33
N LEU A 25 5.99 7.55 -3.85
CA LEU A 25 6.92 8.46 -3.16
C LEU A 25 6.35 9.87 -3.03
N ASP A 26 5.65 10.37 -4.05
CA ASP A 26 4.99 11.67 -4.01
C ASP A 26 3.90 11.71 -2.94
N GLN A 27 3.12 10.63 -2.80
CA GLN A 27 2.10 10.51 -1.76
C GLN A 27 2.70 10.43 -0.35
N VAL A 28 3.83 9.73 -0.16
CA VAL A 28 4.55 9.75 1.11
C VAL A 28 5.08 11.16 1.43
N SER A 29 5.58 11.88 0.41
CA SER A 29 6.01 13.26 0.56
C SER A 29 4.84 14.20 0.93
N ALA A 30 3.67 14.00 0.31
CA ALA A 30 2.44 14.73 0.62
C ALA A 30 1.97 14.45 2.04
N LEU A 31 2.00 13.20 2.49
CA LEU A 31 1.67 12.80 3.86
C LEU A 31 2.50 13.57 4.88
N PHE A 32 3.83 13.64 4.71
CA PHE A 32 4.70 14.37 5.64
C PHE A 32 4.39 15.87 5.68
N ARG A 33 4.11 16.50 4.53
CA ARG A 33 3.66 17.91 4.50
C ARG A 33 2.30 18.11 5.18
N ALA A 34 1.37 17.19 4.96
CA ALA A 34 0.04 17.23 5.56
C ALA A 34 0.10 17.09 7.09
N CYS A 35 0.91 16.15 7.59
CA CYS A 35 1.16 15.99 9.03
C CYS A 35 1.82 17.23 9.63
N HIS A 36 2.76 17.87 8.93
CA HIS A 36 3.40 19.11 9.41
C HIS A 36 2.42 20.27 9.54
N THR A 37 1.42 20.35 8.65
CA THR A 37 0.41 21.43 8.64
C THR A 37 -0.82 21.10 9.49
N GLY A 38 -0.98 19.85 9.94
CA GLY A 38 -2.17 19.39 10.68
C GLY A 38 -3.44 19.30 9.83
N ALA A 39 -3.32 19.29 8.50
CA ALA A 39 -4.45 19.29 7.59
C ALA A 39 -5.03 17.87 7.42
N GLU A 40 -5.96 17.48 8.29
CA GLU A 40 -6.56 16.12 8.34
C GLU A 40 -7.06 15.61 6.97
N GLY A 41 -7.73 16.47 6.19
CA GLY A 41 -8.21 16.10 4.85
C GLY A 41 -7.07 15.73 3.90
N LEU A 42 -5.92 16.42 3.97
CA LEU A 42 -4.75 16.12 3.16
C LEU A 42 -4.01 14.87 3.66
N ILE A 43 -4.06 14.59 4.96
CA ILE A 43 -3.52 13.35 5.54
C ILE A 43 -4.30 12.16 5.00
N ALA A 44 -5.65 12.23 5.05
CA ALA A 44 -6.52 11.17 4.55
C ALA A 44 -6.33 10.94 3.04
N ASP A 45 -6.24 12.02 2.26
CA ASP A 45 -5.99 11.95 0.81
C ASP A 45 -4.66 11.24 0.51
N ALA A 46 -3.57 11.66 1.15
CA ALA A 46 -2.25 11.05 0.95
C ALA A 46 -2.21 9.58 1.36
N LEU A 47 -2.81 9.21 2.50
CA LEU A 47 -2.92 7.82 2.94
C LEU A 47 -3.74 6.96 1.96
N SER A 48 -4.80 7.51 1.39
CA SER A 48 -5.62 6.83 0.37
C SER A 48 -4.82 6.58 -0.92
N GLY A 49 -4.03 7.57 -1.37
CA GLY A 49 -3.16 7.45 -2.54
C GLY A 49 -2.06 6.40 -2.38
N ILE A 50 -1.49 6.29 -1.17
CA ILE A 50 -0.55 5.23 -0.80
C ILE A 50 -1.22 3.86 -0.94
N LEU A 51 -2.42 3.69 -0.37
CA LEU A 51 -3.15 2.42 -0.40
C LEU A 51 -3.50 1.98 -1.83
N ILE A 52 -3.94 2.93 -2.67
CA ILE A 52 -4.24 2.68 -4.08
C ILE A 52 -2.97 2.23 -4.83
N SER A 53 -1.85 2.94 -4.63
CA SER A 53 -0.57 2.60 -5.24
C SER A 53 -0.12 1.18 -4.89
N VAL A 54 -0.29 0.76 -3.62
CA VAL A 54 0.02 -0.60 -3.17
C VAL A 54 -0.79 -1.65 -3.92
N TYR A 55 -2.11 -1.46 -4.06
CA TYR A 55 -2.95 -2.43 -4.79
C TYR A 55 -2.68 -2.45 -6.29
N ILE A 56 -2.36 -1.31 -6.91
CA ILE A 56 -1.98 -1.27 -8.32
C ILE A 56 -0.67 -2.04 -8.53
N LEU A 57 0.35 -1.82 -7.70
CA LEU A 57 1.62 -2.54 -7.80
C LEU A 57 1.44 -4.05 -7.60
N ALA A 58 0.64 -4.46 -6.61
CA ALA A 58 0.28 -5.85 -6.39
C ALA A 58 -0.31 -6.49 -7.66
N ARG A 59 -1.30 -5.83 -8.27
CA ARG A 59 -1.92 -6.31 -9.51
C ARG A 59 -0.93 -6.46 -10.66
N ARG A 60 0.08 -5.59 -10.75
CA ARG A 60 1.11 -5.66 -11.80
C ARG A 60 2.06 -6.83 -11.63
N VAL A 61 2.23 -7.33 -10.42
CA VAL A 61 3.05 -8.53 -10.13
C VAL A 61 2.22 -9.81 -10.01
N GLY A 62 0.93 -9.76 -10.37
CA GLY A 62 0.04 -10.92 -10.37
C GLY A 62 -0.62 -11.23 -9.03
N LEU A 63 -0.63 -10.29 -8.08
CA LEU A 63 -1.30 -10.41 -6.79
C LEU A 63 -2.62 -9.64 -6.79
N SER A 64 -3.68 -10.26 -6.31
CA SER A 64 -4.97 -9.61 -6.05
C SER A 64 -4.90 -8.70 -4.81
N PRO A 65 -5.78 -7.68 -4.69
CA PRO A 65 -5.91 -6.90 -3.46
C PRO A 65 -6.17 -7.78 -2.23
N GLY A 66 -6.99 -8.82 -2.35
CA GLY A 66 -7.27 -9.75 -1.25
C GLY A 66 -6.04 -10.56 -0.80
N GLU A 67 -5.12 -10.89 -1.70
CA GLU A 67 -3.85 -11.51 -1.32
C GLU A 67 -2.95 -10.55 -0.53
N ILE A 68 -2.98 -9.26 -0.85
CA ILE A 68 -2.27 -8.24 -0.06
C ILE A 68 -2.90 -8.08 1.32
N ASP A 69 -4.23 -8.00 1.40
CA ASP A 69 -4.95 -7.88 2.67
C ASP A 69 -4.69 -9.10 3.58
N ARG A 70 -4.70 -10.32 3.02
CA ARG A 70 -4.33 -11.54 3.74
C ARG A 70 -2.87 -11.51 4.22
N LYS A 71 -1.94 -11.07 3.37
CA LYS A 71 -0.52 -10.95 3.74
C LYS A 71 -0.30 -9.89 4.82
N ALA A 72 -1.06 -8.80 4.79
CA ALA A 72 -1.05 -7.80 5.84
C ALA A 72 -1.58 -8.37 7.16
N LEU A 73 -2.67 -9.15 7.13
CA LEU A 73 -3.20 -9.84 8.30
C LEU A 73 -2.18 -10.79 8.94
N GLU A 74 -1.53 -11.64 8.14
CA GLU A 74 -0.45 -12.53 8.59
C GLU A 74 0.70 -11.76 9.25
N LYS A 75 1.03 -10.57 8.74
CA LYS A 75 2.09 -9.72 9.28
C LYS A 75 1.65 -9.07 10.60
N LEU A 76 0.42 -8.57 10.68
CA LEU A 76 -0.14 -7.97 11.90
C LEU A 76 -0.13 -8.95 13.07
N THR A 77 -0.57 -10.20 12.85
CA THR A 77 -0.53 -11.25 13.89
C THR A 77 0.89 -11.42 14.44
N LYS A 78 1.88 -11.57 13.56
CA LYS A 78 3.30 -11.72 13.96
C LYS A 78 3.84 -10.49 14.68
N THR A 79 3.53 -9.28 14.19
CA THR A 79 4.02 -8.04 14.80
C THR A 79 3.44 -7.83 16.20
N LYS A 80 2.18 -8.24 16.44
CA LYS A 80 1.57 -8.24 17.76
C LYS A 80 2.23 -9.22 18.73
N GLU A 81 2.53 -10.44 18.28
CA GLU A 81 3.21 -11.46 19.09
C GLU A 81 4.59 -10.99 19.60
N ILE A 82 5.25 -10.11 18.85
CA ILE A 82 6.57 -9.55 19.21
C ILE A 82 6.45 -8.35 20.19
N GLY A 83 5.23 -7.91 20.51
CA GLY A 83 5.00 -6.83 21.49
C GLY A 83 5.30 -5.42 20.97
N HIS A 84 5.09 -5.18 19.68
CA HIS A 84 5.34 -3.88 19.05
C HIS A 84 4.60 -2.72 19.75
N GLU A 85 5.27 -1.57 19.91
CA GLU A 85 4.76 -0.41 20.69
C GLU A 85 3.41 0.10 20.19
N ALA A 86 3.16 0.12 18.88
CA ALA A 86 1.86 0.50 18.32
C ALA A 86 0.69 -0.35 18.85
N GLU A 87 0.91 -1.63 19.15
CA GLU A 87 -0.10 -2.44 19.83
C GLU A 87 -0.07 -2.20 21.35
N THR A 88 1.11 -2.28 21.96
CA THR A 88 1.27 -2.21 23.42
C THR A 88 0.80 -0.88 24.01
N TRP A 89 0.95 0.23 23.28
CA TRP A 89 0.61 1.57 23.75
C TRP A 89 -0.77 2.04 23.27
N PHE A 90 -1.19 1.65 22.07
CA PHE A 90 -2.37 2.24 21.42
C PHE A 90 -3.40 1.21 20.90
N GLY A 91 -3.03 -0.07 20.77
CA GLY A 91 -3.91 -1.10 20.21
C GLY A 91 -4.16 -0.96 18.70
N ASP A 92 -3.32 -0.19 18.00
CA ASP A 92 -3.52 0.15 16.59
C ASP A 92 -3.49 -1.09 15.69
N LEU A 93 -2.62 -2.06 15.99
CA LEU A 93 -2.48 -3.26 15.16
C LEU A 93 -3.73 -4.13 15.26
N GLY A 94 -4.30 -4.27 16.45
CA GLY A 94 -5.59 -4.94 16.66
C GLY A 94 -6.75 -4.24 15.94
N ALA A 95 -6.77 -2.90 15.94
CA ALA A 95 -7.79 -2.13 15.22
C ALA A 95 -7.71 -2.38 13.69
N VAL A 96 -6.51 -2.35 13.11
CA VAL A 96 -6.29 -2.65 11.70
C VAL A 96 -6.63 -4.11 11.37
N GLU A 97 -6.26 -5.05 12.25
CA GLU A 97 -6.57 -6.47 12.10
C GLU A 97 -8.09 -6.69 11.97
N ASN A 98 -8.88 -6.08 12.86
CA ASN A 98 -10.34 -6.19 12.85
C ASN A 98 -10.95 -5.60 11.57
N HIS A 99 -10.45 -4.46 11.12
CA HIS A 99 -10.90 -3.84 9.87
C HIS A 99 -10.63 -4.75 8.66
N LEU A 100 -9.43 -5.34 8.57
CA LEU A 100 -9.08 -6.23 7.46
C LEU A 100 -9.85 -7.56 7.47
N ARG A 101 -10.23 -8.06 8.64
CA ARG A 101 -11.07 -9.28 8.76
C ARG A 101 -12.50 -9.08 8.27
N GLY A 102 -12.98 -7.83 8.21
CA GLY A 102 -14.32 -7.48 7.73
C GLY A 102 -14.44 -7.25 6.22
N ARG A 103 -13.36 -7.47 5.45
CA ARG A 103 -13.29 -7.24 3.99
C ARG A 103 -13.46 -8.51 3.17
#